data_AF-A0A2S7KBE0-F1
#
_entry.id   AF-A0A2S7KBE0-F1
#
_cell.length_a   1.000
_cell.length_b   1.000
_cell.length_c   1.000
_cell.angle_alpha   90.00
_cell.angle_beta   90.00
_cell.angle_gamma   90.00
#
_symmetry.space_group_name_H-M   'P 1'
#
loop_
_entity.id
_entity.type
_entity.pdbx_description
1 polymer ?
#
loop_
_entity_poly.entity_id
_entity_poly.type
_entity_poly.pdbx_seq_one_letter_code
_entity_poly.pdbx_strand_id
1 'polypeptide(L)'
;MSPDRTYNSLFSSLLVIVFEPEIRAWCGAQSLGKVFWGYGVIVCSALILLCTRTFYDGNIVMQEVLGILFGAYTVWVLVAVWRCAENANPFWCSLARWLTVAWAANTAFVLLFLQFQLLTSII
;
A
#
# COMPACT_ATOMS: atom_id res chain seq x y z
N MET A 1 -9.73 21.42 32.71
CA MET A 1 -9.38 21.33 31.27
C MET A 1 -7.91 20.92 31.22
N SER A 2 -7.60 19.68 30.85
CA SER A 2 -6.27 19.11 31.04
C SER A 2 -5.39 19.27 29.77
N PRO A 3 -4.12 19.68 29.89
CA PRO A 3 -3.25 20.08 28.77
C PRO A 3 -2.89 18.96 27.79
N ASP A 4 -3.02 17.70 28.22
CA ASP A 4 -2.87 16.47 27.44
C ASP A 4 -3.91 16.32 26.30
N ARG A 5 -5.13 16.87 26.47
CA ARG A 5 -6.19 16.79 25.44
C ARG A 5 -5.86 17.66 24.22
N THR A 6 -5.23 18.81 24.44
CA THR A 6 -4.95 19.81 23.39
C THR A 6 -3.76 19.41 22.52
N TYR A 7 -2.75 18.75 23.10
CA TYR A 7 -1.61 18.23 22.34
C TYR A 7 -2.03 17.12 21.36
N ASN A 8 -2.84 16.17 21.85
CA ASN A 8 -3.36 15.08 21.02
C ASN A 8 -4.26 15.58 19.87
N SER A 9 -5.04 16.65 20.08
CA SER A 9 -5.87 17.23 19.01
C SER A 9 -5.06 17.95 17.93
N LEU A 10 -3.96 18.63 18.30
CA LEU A 10 -3.09 19.29 17.33
C LEU A 10 -2.31 18.28 16.50
N PHE A 11 -1.76 17.24 17.14
CA PHE A 11 -1.06 16.16 16.45
C PHE A 11 -1.99 15.39 15.51
N SER A 12 -3.21 15.06 15.94
CA SER A 12 -4.23 14.45 15.08
C SER A 12 -4.59 15.33 13.89
N SER A 13 -4.76 16.64 14.11
CA SER A 13 -5.06 17.59 13.02
C SER A 13 -3.92 17.67 12.01
N LEU A 14 -2.67 17.65 12.48
CA LEU A 14 -1.49 17.70 11.63
C LEU A 14 -1.33 16.42 10.80
N LEU A 15 -1.57 15.25 11.41
CA LEU A 15 -1.61 13.98 10.68
C LEU A 15 -2.71 13.96 9.61
N VAL A 16 -3.90 14.46 9.91
CA VAL A 16 -4.99 14.52 8.93
C VAL A 16 -4.64 15.44 7.76
N ILE A 17 -3.95 16.56 8.00
CA ILE A 17 -3.51 17.47 6.93
C ILE A 17 -2.43 16.80 6.06
N VAL A 18 -1.46 16.14 6.68
CA VAL A 18 -0.36 15.49 5.94
C VAL A 18 -0.87 14.28 5.15
N PHE A 19 -1.75 13.48 5.75
CA PHE A 19 -2.33 12.28 5.13
C PHE A 19 -3.66 12.54 4.42
N GLU A 20 -4.06 13.81 4.24
CA GLU A 20 -5.31 14.17 3.58
C GLU A 20 -5.42 13.54 2.18
N PRO A 21 -4.37 13.57 1.32
CA PRO A 21 -4.43 12.95 0.00
C PRO A 21 -4.71 11.45 0.05
N GLU A 22 -4.08 10.74 1.00
CA GLU A 22 -4.20 9.31 1.25
C GLU A 22 -5.60 8.97 1.79
N ILE A 23 -6.09 9.73 2.78
CA ILE A 23 -7.43 9.53 3.34
C ILE A 23 -8.48 9.70 2.23
N ARG A 24 -8.36 10.73 1.39
CA ARG A 24 -9.26 10.93 0.24
C ARG A 24 -9.16 9.79 -0.77
N ALA A 25 -7.97 9.26 -1.04
CA ALA A 25 -7.79 8.11 -1.95
C ALA A 25 -8.47 6.86 -1.38
N TRP A 26 -8.27 6.58 -0.09
CA TRP A 26 -8.91 5.47 0.61
C TRP A 26 -10.43 5.58 0.62
N CYS A 27 -10.98 6.78 0.80
CA CYS A 27 -12.42 7.02 0.76
C CYS A 27 -13.02 7.00 -0.65
N GLY A 28 -12.22 6.82 -1.71
CA GLY A 28 -12.71 6.82 -3.07
C GLY A 28 -13.02 8.22 -3.61
N ALA A 29 -12.51 9.29 -3.00
CA ALA A 29 -12.78 10.67 -3.43
C ALA A 29 -11.76 11.21 -4.46
N GLN A 30 -10.78 10.40 -4.87
CA GLN A 30 -9.75 10.78 -5.83
C GLN A 30 -10.04 10.23 -7.23
N SER A 31 -9.39 10.82 -8.23
CA SER A 31 -9.38 10.28 -9.59
C SER A 31 -8.64 8.95 -9.65
N LEU A 32 -9.22 7.95 -10.31
CA LEU A 32 -8.63 6.63 -10.53
C LEU A 32 -7.20 6.71 -11.09
N GLY A 33 -6.97 7.54 -12.11
CA GLY A 33 -5.66 7.66 -12.76
C GLY A 33 -4.55 8.09 -11.80
N LYS A 34 -4.81 9.09 -10.94
CA LYS A 34 -3.86 9.55 -9.92
C LYS A 34 -3.54 8.45 -8.90
N VAL A 35 -4.55 7.71 -8.44
CA VAL A 35 -4.36 6.66 -7.44
C VAL A 35 -3.61 5.47 -8.03
N PHE A 36 -4.01 5.03 -9.22
CA PHE A 36 -3.40 3.91 -9.91
C PHE A 36 -1.94 4.18 -10.28
N TRP A 37 -1.63 5.31 -10.93
CA TRP A 37 -0.26 5.60 -11.35
C TRP A 37 0.63 6.09 -10.21
N GLY A 38 0.11 6.99 -9.36
CA GLY A 38 0.88 7.58 -8.26
C GLY A 38 1.15 6.58 -7.15
N TYR A 39 0.10 6.16 -6.45
CA TYR A 39 0.24 5.20 -5.35
C TYR A 39 0.52 3.79 -5.88
N GLY A 40 -0.19 3.38 -6.94
CA GLY A 40 -0.10 2.01 -7.43
C GLY A 40 1.20 1.68 -8.16
N VAL A 41 1.69 2.55 -9.06
CA VAL A 41 2.89 2.25 -9.85
C VAL A 41 4.14 2.83 -9.22
N ILE A 42 4.17 4.13 -8.96
CA ILE A 42 5.40 4.82 -8.51
C ILE A 42 5.78 4.37 -7.10
N VAL A 43 4.86 4.44 -6.13
CA VAL A 43 5.16 4.08 -4.74
C VAL A 43 5.43 2.59 -4.59
N CYS A 44 4.64 1.71 -5.21
CA CYS A 44 4.94 0.27 -5.19
C CYS A 44 6.30 -0.04 -5.82
N SER A 45 6.68 0.62 -6.92
CA SER A 45 8.01 0.42 -7.53
C SER A 45 9.13 0.83 -6.59
N ALA A 46 8.98 1.95 -5.87
CA ALA A 46 9.93 2.36 -4.84
C ALA A 46 10.04 1.34 -3.70
N LEU A 47 8.92 0.80 -3.22
CA LEU A 47 8.91 -0.25 -2.20
C LEU A 47 9.59 -1.53 -2.69
N ILE A 48 9.34 -1.95 -3.94
CA ILE A 48 9.99 -3.12 -4.54
C ILE A 48 11.52 -2.91 -4.62
N LEU A 49 11.98 -1.72 -4.99
CA LEU A 49 13.42 -1.39 -4.98
C LEU A 49 14.03 -1.48 -3.58
N LEU A 50 13.31 -1.03 -2.55
CA LEU A 50 13.76 -1.16 -1.17
C LEU A 50 13.80 -2.63 -0.72
N CYS A 51 12.74 -3.40 -1.00
CA CYS A 51 12.68 -4.83 -0.68
C CYS A 51 13.81 -5.61 -1.36
N THR A 52 14.03 -5.38 -2.66
CA THR A 52 15.12 -6.04 -3.41
C THR A 52 16.49 -5.68 -2.83
N ARG A 53 16.72 -4.43 -2.43
CA ARG A 53 17.97 -4.03 -1.76
C ARG A 53 18.21 -4.83 -0.47
N THR A 54 17.19 -4.95 0.38
CA THR A 54 17.31 -5.71 1.64
C THR A 54 17.45 -7.22 1.44
N PHE A 55 16.95 -7.73 0.32
CA PHE A 55 17.20 -9.11 -0.10
C PHE A 55 18.68 -9.36 -0.39
N TYR A 56 19.34 -8.45 -1.12
CA TYR A 56 20.78 -8.55 -1.40
C TYR A 56 21.64 -8.38 -0.14
N ASP A 57 21.22 -7.54 0.80
CA ASP A 57 21.98 -7.29 2.04
C ASP A 57 21.85 -8.47 3.06
N GLY A 58 20.99 -9.46 2.81
CA GLY A 58 20.85 -10.66 3.64
C GLY A 58 20.27 -10.45 5.04
N ASN A 59 19.72 -9.26 5.34
CA ASN A 59 19.16 -8.93 6.64
C ASN A 59 17.72 -9.46 6.79
N ILE A 60 17.59 -10.64 7.38
CA ILE A 60 16.32 -11.37 7.57
C ILE A 60 15.28 -10.52 8.33
N VAL A 61 15.69 -9.78 9.38
CA VAL A 61 14.78 -8.94 10.17
C VAL A 61 14.21 -7.81 9.31
N MET A 62 15.06 -7.15 8.52
CA MET A 62 14.62 -6.07 7.64
C MET A 62 13.73 -6.58 6.51
N GLN A 63 14.00 -7.78 5.98
CA GLN A 63 13.16 -8.43 4.97
C GLN A 63 11.75 -8.70 5.49
N GLU A 64 11.61 -9.24 6.71
CA GLU A 64 10.31 -9.48 7.34
C GLU A 64 9.53 -8.19 7.59
N VAL A 65 10.19 -7.17 8.17
CA VAL A 65 9.56 -5.87 8.42
C VAL A 65 9.07 -5.23 7.12
N LEU A 66 9.90 -5.22 6.07
CA LEU A 66 9.49 -4.69 4.77
C LEU A 66 8.42 -5.54 4.10
N GLY A 67 8.45 -6.86 4.25
CA GLY A 67 7.42 -7.76 3.74
C GLY A 67 6.04 -7.46 4.33
N ILE A 68 5.97 -7.26 5.65
CA ILE A 68 4.72 -6.87 6.34
C ILE A 68 4.25 -5.49 5.88
N LEU A 69 5.16 -4.51 5.81
CA LEU A 69 4.84 -3.15 5.36
C LEU A 69 4.35 -3.14 3.91
N PHE A 70 5.00 -3.90 3.03
CA PHE A 70 4.60 -4.05 1.64
C PHE A 70 3.23 -4.71 1.50
N GLY A 71 2.96 -5.76 2.29
CA GLY A 71 1.65 -6.41 2.33
C GLY A 71 0.55 -5.46 2.79
N ALA A 72 0.76 -4.76 3.90
CA ALA A 72 -0.18 -3.77 4.43
C ALA A 72 -0.43 -2.62 3.43
N TYR A 73 0.63 -2.10 2.80
CA TYR A 73 0.52 -1.07 1.78
C TYR A 73 -0.23 -1.56 0.54
N THR A 74 -0.02 -2.82 0.13
CA THR A 74 -0.71 -3.39 -1.02
C THR A 74 -2.20 -3.53 -0.75
N VAL A 75 -2.60 -4.02 0.42
CA VAL A 75 -4.02 -4.02 0.82
C VAL A 75 -4.59 -2.60 0.76
N TRP A 76 -3.82 -1.63 1.25
CA TRP A 76 -4.23 -0.24 1.25
C TRP A 76 -4.52 0.28 -0.18
N VAL A 77 -3.57 0.09 -1.10
CA VAL A 77 -3.68 0.61 -2.47
C VAL A 77 -4.75 -0.12 -3.27
N LEU A 78 -4.92 -1.44 -3.09
CA LEU A 78 -5.95 -2.21 -3.79
C LEU A 78 -7.35 -1.72 -3.44
N VAL A 79 -7.63 -1.47 -2.16
CA VAL A 79 -8.94 -0.94 -1.73
C VAL A 79 -9.13 0.50 -2.21
N ALA A 80 -8.08 1.34 -2.15
CA ALA A 80 -8.15 2.72 -2.66
C ALA A 80 -8.45 2.75 -4.16
N VAL A 81 -7.76 1.93 -4.96
CA VAL A 81 -8.00 1.78 -6.41
C VAL A 81 -9.41 1.26 -6.66
N TRP A 82 -9.85 0.23 -5.93
CA TRP A 82 -11.19 -0.35 -6.08
C TRP A 82 -12.30 0.68 -5.84
N ARG A 83 -12.18 1.47 -4.77
CA ARG A 83 -13.14 2.53 -4.44
C ARG A 83 -13.09 3.69 -5.42
N CYS A 84 -11.88 4.12 -5.83
CA CYS A 84 -11.72 5.20 -6.82
C CYS A 84 -12.14 4.79 -8.24
N ALA A 85 -12.25 3.48 -8.54
CA ALA A 85 -12.66 2.98 -9.84
C ALA A 85 -14.08 3.41 -10.22
N GLU A 86 -14.95 3.60 -9.22
CA GLU A 86 -16.34 4.05 -9.43
C GLU A 86 -16.44 5.46 -10.02
N ASN A 87 -15.40 6.29 -9.82
CA ASN A 87 -15.35 7.64 -10.39
C ASN A 87 -14.93 7.67 -11.87
N ALA A 88 -14.58 6.53 -12.46
CA ALA A 88 -14.12 6.44 -13.83
C ALA A 88 -15.24 6.01 -14.79
N ASN A 89 -15.02 6.23 -16.09
CA ASN A 89 -15.92 5.69 -17.13
C ASN A 89 -16.07 4.15 -16.96
N PRO A 90 -17.25 3.57 -17.24
CA PRO A 90 -17.52 2.14 -17.09
C PRO A 90 -16.43 1.19 -17.62
N PHE A 91 -15.82 1.53 -18.77
CA PHE A 91 -14.71 0.74 -19.32
C PHE A 91 -13.50 0.69 -18.38
N TRP A 92 -13.03 1.86 -17.94
CA TRP A 92 -11.87 1.99 -17.05
C TRP A 92 -12.15 1.44 -15.65
N CYS A 93 -13.38 1.56 -15.16
CA CYS A 93 -13.81 0.97 -13.89
C CYS A 93 -13.69 -0.56 -13.92
N SER A 94 -14.26 -1.21 -14.95
CA SER A 94 -14.20 -2.66 -15.11
C SER A 94 -12.75 -3.14 -15.23
N LEU A 95 -11.96 -2.49 -16.09
CA LEU A 95 -10.55 -2.81 -16.29
C LEU A 95 -9.75 -2.70 -14.98
N ALA A 96 -9.92 -1.60 -14.23
CA ALA A 96 -9.23 -1.39 -12.97
C ALA A 96 -9.59 -2.44 -11.91
N ARG A 97 -10.87 -2.85 -11.83
CA ARG A 97 -11.30 -3.90 -10.90
C ARG A 97 -10.68 -5.25 -11.22
N TRP A 98 -10.70 -5.68 -12.48
CA TRP A 98 -10.05 -6.92 -12.91
C TRP A 98 -8.54 -6.89 -12.67
N LEU A 99 -7.90 -5.77 -12.98
CA LEU A 99 -6.48 -5.59 -12.73
C LEU A 99 -6.15 -5.64 -11.23
N THR A 100 -6.99 -5.04 -10.38
CA THR A 100 -6.85 -5.09 -8.91
C THR A 100 -6.95 -6.53 -8.40
N VAL A 101 -7.87 -7.34 -8.92
CA VAL A 101 -7.98 -8.76 -8.55
C VAL A 101 -6.73 -9.54 -8.98
N ALA A 102 -6.28 -9.36 -10.23
CA ALA A 102 -5.08 -10.01 -10.73
C ALA A 102 -3.83 -9.61 -9.91
N TRP A 103 -3.73 -8.34 -9.56
CA TRP A 103 -2.64 -7.81 -8.73
C TRP A 103 -2.68 -8.36 -7.31
N ALA A 104 -3.87 -8.45 -6.69
CA ALA A 104 -4.03 -9.06 -5.37
C ALA A 104 -3.55 -10.53 -5.36
N ALA A 105 -3.96 -11.30 -6.37
CA ALA A 105 -3.53 -12.69 -6.53
C ALA A 105 -2.01 -12.79 -6.72
N ASN A 106 -1.43 -11.98 -7.63
CA ASN A 106 0.01 -11.96 -7.86
C ASN A 106 0.80 -11.62 -6.58
N THR A 107 0.36 -10.60 -5.85
CA THR A 107 1.03 -10.18 -4.61
C THR A 107 0.97 -11.27 -3.55
N ALA A 108 -0.17 -11.95 -3.41
CA ALA A 108 -0.30 -13.08 -2.49
C ALA A 108 0.68 -14.21 -2.85
N PHE A 109 0.81 -14.56 -4.13
CA PHE A 109 1.78 -15.55 -4.59
C PHE A 109 3.22 -15.14 -4.28
N VAL A 110 3.59 -13.88 -4.54
CA VAL A 110 4.94 -13.35 -4.25
C VAL A 110 5.22 -13.39 -2.75
N LEU A 111 4.32 -12.88 -1.92
CA LEU A 111 4.50 -12.88 -0.47
C LEU A 111 4.62 -14.30 0.10
N LEU A 112 3.77 -15.23 -0.34
CA LEU A 112 3.87 -16.62 0.05
C LEU A 112 5.23 -17.21 -0.35
N PHE A 113 5.67 -16.99 -1.59
CA PHE A 113 6.96 -17.48 -2.06
C PHE A 113 8.12 -16.93 -1.23
N LEU A 114 8.14 -15.64 -0.92
CA LEU A 114 9.19 -15.02 -0.10
C LEU A 114 9.19 -15.59 1.33
N GLN A 115 8.01 -15.79 1.92
CA GLN A 115 7.88 -16.39 3.25
C GLN A 115 8.35 -17.85 3.28
N PHE A 116 8.00 -18.64 2.26
CA PHE A 116 8.54 -20.00 2.11
C PHE A 116 10.06 -20.01 1.98
N GLN A 117 10.63 -19.13 1.17
CA GLN A 117 12.09 -19.01 1.02
C GLN A 117 12.76 -18.64 2.34
N LEU A 118 12.20 -17.69 3.08
CA LEU A 118 12.72 -17.26 4.38
C LEU A 118 12.71 -18.41 5.40
N LEU A 119 11.60 -19.17 5.47
CA LEU A 119 11.51 -20.37 6.32
C LEU A 119 12.58 -21.41 5.97
N THR A 120 12.79 -21.68 4.68
CA THR A 120 13.85 -22.62 4.25
C THR A 120 15.28 -22.11 4.47
N SER A 121 15.46 -20.80 4.67
CA SER A 121 16.78 -20.21 4.94
C SER A 121 17.15 -20.23 6.42
N ILE A 122 16.17 -20.42 7.31
CA ILE A 122 16.35 -20.43 8.78
C ILE A 122 16.51 -21.87 9.30
N ILE A 123 15.92 -22.86 8.62
CA ILE A 123 15.96 -24.30 8.97
C ILE A 123 17.19 -24.96 8.35
#